data_AF-A0A7C2PLE9-F1
#
_entry.id   AF-A0A7C2PLE9-F1
#
_cell.length_a   1.000
_cell.length_b   1.000
_cell.length_c   1.000
_cell.angle_alpha   90.00
_cell.angle_beta   90.00
_cell.angle_gamma   90.00
#
_symmetry.space_group_name_H-M   'P 1'
#
loop_
_entity.id
_entity.type
_entity.pdbx_description
1 polymer ?
#
loop_
_entity_poly.entity_id
_entity_poly.type
_entity_poly.pdbx_seq_one_letter_code
_entity_poly.pdbx_strand_id
1 'polypeptide(L)'
;MSQPSLRTILVIRRGYGRRYTDLPVDELTEQQIVIDCTGGYLRPEHIDLRVDDLVYWRKQERYVGARISQVQRDGHRLIALLSDTRLMPEDFFPY
;
A
#
# COMPACT_ATOMS: atom_id res chain seq x y z
N MET A 1 20.26 13.43 11.33
CA MET A 1 19.33 12.28 11.51
C MET A 1 18.26 12.41 10.46
N SER A 2 18.28 11.58 9.42
CA SER A 2 17.27 11.61 8.37
C SER A 2 15.97 11.07 8.96
N GLN A 3 14.94 11.91 9.11
CA GLN A 3 13.60 11.42 9.41
C GLN A 3 13.20 10.42 8.33
N PRO A 4 12.78 9.19 8.66
CA PRO A 4 12.15 8.34 7.68
C PRO A 4 10.93 9.09 7.15
N SER A 5 10.90 9.36 5.85
CA SER A 5 9.72 9.96 5.24
C SER A 5 8.57 8.98 5.40
N LEU A 6 7.48 9.43 6.04
CA LEU A 6 6.26 8.63 6.17
C LEU A 6 5.76 8.32 4.75
N ARG A 7 5.73 7.03 4.40
CA ARG A 7 5.16 6.56 3.13
C ARG A 7 3.74 6.10 3.40
N THR A 8 2.80 6.55 2.57
CA THR A 8 1.41 6.13 2.66
C THR A 8 0.94 5.59 1.33
N ILE A 9 -0.06 4.71 1.40
CA ILE A 9 -0.77 4.20 0.23
C ILE A 9 -2.28 4.45 0.40
N LEU A 10 -2.92 4.77 -0.72
CA LEU A 10 -4.36 4.70 -0.89
C LEU A 10 -4.72 3.32 -1.42
N VAL A 11 -5.79 2.73 -0.89
CA VAL A 11 -6.25 1.39 -1.27
C VAL A 11 -7.71 1.46 -1.70
N ILE A 12 -7.99 0.96 -2.91
CA ILE A 12 -9.33 0.89 -3.49
C ILE A 12 -9.65 -0.57 -3.82
N ARG A 13 -10.79 -1.05 -3.33
CA ARG A 13 -11.31 -2.39 -3.64
C ARG A 13 -12.42 -2.29 -4.67
N ARG A 14 -12.29 -3.02 -5.78
CA ARG A 14 -13.33 -3.08 -6.82
C ARG A 14 -14.65 -3.55 -6.22
N GLY A 15 -15.74 -2.83 -6.52
CA GLY A 15 -17.08 -3.11 -6.00
C GLY A 15 -17.35 -2.62 -4.56
N TYR A 16 -16.33 -2.20 -3.81
CA TYR A 16 -16.48 -1.68 -2.44
C TYR A 16 -16.02 -0.22 -2.30
N GLY A 17 -15.19 0.27 -3.23
CA GLY A 17 -14.62 1.61 -3.18
C GLY A 17 -13.39 1.69 -2.28
N ARG A 18 -13.16 2.87 -1.71
CA ARG A 18 -11.97 3.17 -0.91
C ARG A 18 -11.95 2.39 0.41
N ARG A 19 -10.81 1.76 0.73
CA ARG A 19 -10.59 1.02 1.98
C ARG A 19 -9.66 1.76 2.94
N TYR A 20 -8.63 2.38 2.40
CA TYR A 20 -7.68 3.19 3.16
C TYR A 20 -7.31 4.43 2.35
N THR A 21 -7.30 5.60 2.98
CA THR A 21 -6.88 6.86 2.31
C THR A 21 -5.37 7.06 2.38
N ASP A 22 -4.78 6.85 3.55
CA ASP A 22 -3.36 7.07 3.81
C ASP A 22 -2.85 5.97 4.77
N LEU A 23 -2.87 4.71 4.32
CA LEU A 23 -2.34 3.61 5.12
C LEU A 23 -0.81 3.75 5.19
N PRO A 24 -0.22 3.97 6.39
CA PRO A 24 1.23 4.03 6.53
C PRO A 24 1.88 2.68 6.23
N VAL A 25 3.04 2.73 5.58
CA VAL A 25 3.84 1.55 5.22
C VAL A 25 5.31 1.80 5.54
N ASP A 26 6.02 0.76 5.96
CA ASP A 26 7.42 0.83 6.34
C ASP A 26 8.33 0.70 5.12
N GLU A 27 7.98 -0.21 4.20
CA GLU A 27 8.66 -0.34 2.92
C GLU A 27 7.66 -0.28 1.76
N LEU A 28 8.06 0.39 0.70
CA LEU A 28 7.29 0.56 -0.52
C LEU A 28 8.22 0.56 -1.71
N THR A 29 8.06 -0.45 -2.58
CA THR A 29 8.77 -0.58 -3.85
C THR A 29 7.76 -0.79 -4.98
N GLU A 30 8.24 -0.96 -6.20
CA GLU A 30 7.37 -1.29 -7.34
C GLU A 30 6.86 -2.74 -7.31
N GLN A 31 7.42 -3.58 -6.43
CA GLN A 31 7.13 -5.01 -6.35
C GLN A 31 6.41 -5.39 -5.06
N GLN A 32 6.55 -4.61 -3.98
CA GLN A 32 5.97 -4.96 -2.69
C GLN A 32 5.67 -3.76 -1.79
N ILE A 33 4.74 -4.00 -0.86
CA ILE A 33 4.47 -3.19 0.31
C ILE A 33 4.79 -4.03 1.55
N VAL A 34 5.46 -3.43 2.54
CA VAL A 34 5.71 -4.06 3.84
C VAL A 34 5.19 -3.15 4.96
N ILE A 35 4.46 -3.75 5.90
CA ILE A 35 4.04 -3.12 7.15
C ILE A 35 4.57 -3.97 8.30
N ASP A 36 5.45 -3.38 9.11
CA ASP A 36 6.00 -3.95 10.32
C ASP A 36 5.15 -3.54 11.52
N CYS A 37 4.58 -4.53 12.19
CA CYS A 37 3.72 -4.36 13.36
C CYS A 37 4.46 -4.63 14.68
N THR A 38 5.79 -4.75 14.65
CA THR A 38 6.61 -5.03 15.85
C THR A 38 6.56 -3.86 16.83
N GLY A 39 6.45 -4.16 18.13
CA GLY A 39 6.46 -3.13 19.19
C GLY A 39 5.20 -2.27 19.29
N GLY A 40 4.22 -2.49 18.41
CA GLY A 40 2.93 -1.80 18.41
C GLY A 40 1.75 -2.66 18.87
N TYR A 41 0.61 -2.00 19.04
CA TYR A 41 -0.69 -2.66 19.24
C TYR A 41 -1.36 -3.08 17.92
N LEU A 42 -0.90 -2.55 16.80
CA LEU A 42 -1.37 -2.97 15.48
C LEU A 42 -0.92 -4.42 15.23
N ARG A 43 -1.80 -5.22 14.63
CA ARG A 43 -1.51 -6.60 14.23
C ARG A 43 -1.76 -6.74 12.73
N PRO A 44 -0.95 -7.52 11.99
CA PRO A 44 -1.12 -7.74 10.55
C PRO A 44 -2.54 -8.20 10.17
N GLU A 45 -3.21 -8.95 11.05
CA GLU A 45 -4.56 -9.47 10.86
C GLU A 45 -5.63 -8.36 10.89
N HIS A 46 -5.36 -7.23 11.53
CA HIS A 46 -6.27 -6.09 11.58
C HIS A 46 -6.23 -5.22 10.30
N ILE A 47 -5.27 -5.47 9.40
CA ILE A 47 -5.10 -4.72 8.16
C ILE A 47 -5.78 -5.50 7.02
N ASP A 48 -6.84 -4.93 6.46
CA ASP A 48 -7.70 -5.52 5.43
C ASP A 48 -7.17 -5.27 4.01
N LEU A 49 -5.89 -5.58 3.75
CA LEU A 49 -5.37 -5.71 2.39
C LEU A 49 -5.73 -7.08 1.81
N ARG A 50 -6.20 -7.10 0.56
CA ARG A 50 -6.58 -8.31 -0.17
C ARG A 50 -5.99 -8.33 -1.56
N VAL A 51 -5.91 -9.54 -2.10
CA VAL A 51 -5.64 -9.76 -3.52
C VAL A 51 -6.67 -8.99 -4.35
N ASP A 52 -6.22 -8.43 -5.48
CA ASP A 52 -6.96 -7.58 -6.41
C ASP A 52 -7.34 -6.18 -5.91
N ASP A 53 -6.96 -5.80 -4.68
CA ASP A 53 -7.02 -4.40 -4.27
C ASP A 53 -6.08 -3.56 -5.16
N LEU A 54 -6.55 -2.39 -5.57
CA LEU A 54 -5.77 -1.38 -6.28
C LEU A 54 -5.09 -0.49 -5.25
N VAL A 55 -3.79 -0.28 -5.41
CA VAL A 55 -3.01 0.58 -4.53
C VAL A 55 -2.44 1.75 -5.32
N TYR A 56 -2.42 2.92 -4.69
CA TYR A 56 -1.86 4.13 -5.25
C TYR A 56 -0.97 4.81 -4.23
N TRP A 57 0.18 5.32 -4.68
CA TRP A 57 1.06 6.12 -3.85
C TRP A 57 1.69 7.23 -4.67
N ARG A 58 2.16 8.27 -3.98
CA ARG A 58 2.83 9.39 -4.63
C ARG A 58 4.32 9.07 -4.83
N LYS A 59 4.80 9.24 -6.06
CA LYS A 59 6.23 9.23 -6.41
C LYS A 59 6.52 10.56 -7.11
N GLN A 60 7.18 11.47 -6.41
CA GLN A 60 7.36 12.87 -6.84
C GLN A 60 6.00 13.56 -7.08
N GLU A 61 5.77 14.13 -8.27
CA GLU A 61 4.53 14.84 -8.63
C GLU A 61 3.49 13.95 -9.31
N ARG A 62 3.64 12.62 -9.26
CA ARG A 62 2.74 11.69 -9.94
C ARG A 62 2.33 10.53 -9.03
N TYR A 63 1.19 9.95 -9.33
CA TYR A 63 0.78 8.71 -8.70
C TYR A 63 1.41 7.52 -9.41
N VAL A 64 1.80 6.51 -8.65
CA VAL A 64 2.04 5.17 -9.15
C VAL A 64 0.87 4.31 -8.71
N GLY A 65 0.35 3.50 -9.63
CA GLY A 65 -0.72 2.56 -9.36
C GLY A 65 -0.22 1.12 -9.56
N ALA A 66 -0.67 0.21 -8.71
CA ALA A 66 -0.43 -1.22 -8.83
C ALA A 66 -1.65 -2.02 -8.34
N ARG A 67 -1.63 -3.33 -8.57
CA ARG A 67 -2.62 -4.28 -8.05
C ARG A 67 -1.94 -5.23 -7.08
N ILE A 68 -2.58 -5.54 -5.96
CA ILE A 68 -2.09 -6.56 -5.04
C ILE A 68 -2.30 -7.94 -5.65
N SER A 69 -1.21 -8.67 -5.88
CA SER A 69 -1.24 -10.04 -6.43
C SER A 69 -1.24 -11.11 -5.34
N GLN A 70 -0.63 -10.81 -4.19
CA GLN A 70 -0.56 -11.70 -3.04
C GLN A 70 -0.49 -10.91 -1.73
N VAL A 71 -1.07 -11.45 -0.66
CA VAL A 71 -0.91 -10.94 0.70
C VAL A 71 -0.43 -12.06 1.61
N GLN A 72 0.69 -11.83 2.28
CA GLN A 72 1.26 -12.71 3.29
C GLN A 72 1.21 -11.99 4.64
N ARG A 73 0.78 -12.72 5.67
CA ARG A 73 0.79 -12.26 7.06
C ARG A 73 1.60 -13.24 7.86
N ASP A 74 2.64 -12.74 8.49
CA ASP A 74 3.38 -13.40 9.56
C ASP A 74 3.12 -12.60 10.84
N GLY A 75 3.24 -13.18 12.03
CA GLY A 75 2.67 -12.64 13.27
C GLY A 75 3.01 -11.18 13.61
N HIS A 76 4.08 -10.62 13.02
CA HIS A 76 4.47 -9.22 13.17
C HIS A 76 4.59 -8.44 11.85
N ARG A 77 4.32 -9.05 10.69
CA ARG A 77 4.54 -8.39 9.40
C ARG A 77 3.45 -8.72 8.39
N LEU A 78 3.02 -7.70 7.67
CA LEU A 78 2.23 -7.85 6.46
C LEU A 78 3.12 -7.56 5.25
N ILE A 79 3.13 -8.47 4.28
CA ILE A 79 3.79 -8.29 2.99
C ILE A 79 2.73 -8.43 1.90
N ALA A 80 2.57 -7.39 1.08
CA ALA A 80 1.71 -7.45 -0.10
C ALA A 80 2.57 -7.34 -1.36
N LEU A 81 2.50 -8.36 -2.23
CA LEU A 81 3.18 -8.34 -3.53
C LEU A 81 2.32 -7.59 -4.55
N LEU A 82 3.00 -6.86 -5.43
CA LEU A 82 2.39 -5.99 -6.43
C LEU A 82 2.59 -6.56 -7.82
N SER A 83 1.56 -6.40 -8.66
CA SER A 83 1.61 -6.60 -10.10
C SER A 83 1.09 -5.36 -10.82
N ASP A 84 1.37 -5.28 -12.13
CA ASP A 84 0.84 -4.22 -13.01
C ASP A 84 1.23 -2.81 -12.57
N THR A 85 2.38 -2.66 -11.90
CA THR A 85 2.89 -1.38 -11.41
C THR A 85 3.19 -0.45 -12.57
N ARG A 86 2.62 0.75 -12.53
CA ARG A 86 2.79 1.75 -13.59
C ARG A 86 2.62 3.17 -13.08
N LEU A 87 3.33 4.10 -13.71
CA LEU A 87 3.16 5.54 -13.46
C LEU A 87 1.82 6.00 -14.02
N MET A 88 1.01 6.65 -13.21
CA MET A 88 -0.28 7.19 -13.62
C MET A 88 -0.11 8.48 -14.44
N PRO A 89 -1.06 8.82 -15.32
CA PRO A 89 -1.13 10.14 -15.96
C PRO A 89 -1.03 11.30 -14.96
N GLU A 90 -0.63 12.48 -15.42
CA GLU A 90 -0.45 13.66 -14.55
C GLU A 90 -1.76 14.21 -13.98
N ASP A 91 -2.84 14.06 -14.74
CA ASP A 91 -4.21 14.41 -14.38
C ASP A 91 -4.95 13.28 -13.65
N PHE A 92 -4.26 12.19 -13.31
CA PHE A 92 -4.86 11.11 -12.55
C PHE A 92 -4.99 11.49 -11.07
N PHE A 93 -6.21 11.36 -10.57
CA PHE A 93 -6.53 11.48 -9.16
C PHE A 93 -7.34 10.25 -8.75
N PRO A 94 -6.88 9.50 -7.74
CA PRO A 94 -7.61 8.32 -7.31
C PRO A 94 -8.76 8.72 -6.39
N TYR A 95 -10.00 8.66 -6.90
CA TYR A 95 -11.24 8.94 -6.16
C TYR A 95 -11.92 7.66 -5.69
#